data_AF-A0A6P4YSC4-F1
#
_entry.id   AF-A0A6P4YSC4-F1
#
_cell.length_a   1.000
_cell.length_b   1.000
_cell.length_c   1.000
_cell.angle_alpha   90.00
_cell.angle_beta   90.00
_cell.angle_gamma   90.00
#
_symmetry.space_group_name_H-M   'P 1'
#
loop_
_entity.id
_entity.type
_entity.pdbx_description
1 polymer ?
#
loop_
_entity_poly.entity_id
_entity_poly.type
_entity_poly.pdbx_seq_one_letter_code
_entity_poly.pdbx_strand_id
1 'polypeptide(L)'
;MGEAQTPSFERYRKTEVFRKPTAENVRECELCFRAFDKDGDGFLNDQEFHALCGELLSNSKKTYNLTTEQTDSIFRLLDTNKDGKLDFSEFKTAWFYWLRQVLDCKSALIVVDMQNDFIDGSLAVRHCPAHEDGTDIIPTINHLLDAVSFDAVVYTADWHPANHCSFVDNVKLREIHDTSKIKADSAQVMDTVVFASPEKFEQKLWPTHCVQDSKGAELHPDLKVVDDHILIRKGLDPDVDSYSAFWDNMKKSATPLVSELAKRHITDVYICGIATDVCVEFTSLDAIEHGFRTVLIEDACCGVSEEGIQGTKTKLKKAGAVLVQSAEVPDLVDCQDRPPQLAYQAAVNVAMATKAASSMDNVHNNMT
;
A
#
# COMPACT_ATOMS: atom_id res chain seq x y z
N MET A 1 5.79 16.74 28.82
CA MET A 1 6.39 16.74 27.47
C MET A 1 6.19 15.34 26.93
N GLY A 2 5.26 15.19 25.99
CA GLY A 2 4.69 13.91 25.58
C GLY A 2 5.66 13.09 24.74
N GLU A 3 5.83 11.84 25.14
CA GLU A 3 6.58 10.82 24.40
C GLU A 3 5.85 10.50 23.09
N ALA A 4 6.60 10.47 21.98
CA ALA A 4 6.11 10.02 20.70
C ALA A 4 5.64 8.56 20.83
N GLN A 5 4.36 8.33 20.57
CA GLN A 5 3.75 7.01 20.61
C GLN A 5 4.28 6.16 19.46
N THR A 6 4.99 5.09 19.80
CA THR A 6 5.26 3.94 18.92
C THR A 6 3.93 3.46 18.30
N PRO A 7 3.86 3.16 16.98
CA PRO A 7 2.64 2.64 16.37
C PRO A 7 2.17 1.38 17.11
N SER A 8 1.03 1.47 17.78
CA SER A 8 0.45 0.34 18.50
C SER A 8 -0.20 -0.64 17.53
N PHE A 9 0.45 -1.80 17.34
CA PHE A 9 -0.09 -2.93 16.57
C PHE A 9 -1.33 -3.59 17.23
N GLU A 10 -1.72 -3.14 18.42
CA GLU A 10 -2.89 -3.60 19.18
C GLU A 10 -4.21 -3.31 18.43
N ARG A 11 -4.20 -2.32 17.54
CA ARG A 11 -5.30 -1.98 16.62
C ARG A 11 -5.57 -3.07 15.57
N TYR A 12 -4.54 -3.76 15.08
CA TYR A 12 -4.71 -4.80 14.05
C TYR A 12 -5.21 -6.11 14.63
N ARG A 13 -5.07 -6.34 15.94
CA ARG A 13 -5.53 -7.59 16.60
C ARG A 13 -7.04 -7.71 16.76
N LYS A 14 -7.80 -6.63 16.55
CA LYS A 14 -9.26 -6.59 16.74
C LYS A 14 -10.06 -6.61 15.43
N THR A 15 -9.41 -6.69 14.28
CA THR A 15 -10.10 -6.89 13.01
C THR A 15 -10.27 -8.39 12.76
N GLU A 16 -11.46 -8.82 12.35
CA GLU A 16 -11.80 -10.23 12.07
C GLU A 16 -11.03 -10.83 10.87
N VAL A 17 -9.95 -10.19 10.42
CA VAL A 17 -8.98 -10.69 9.43
C VAL A 17 -8.27 -11.95 9.94
N PHE A 18 -8.21 -12.15 11.26
CA PHE A 18 -7.61 -13.30 11.94
C PHE A 18 -8.69 -14.29 12.43
N ARG A 19 -9.35 -15.02 11.54
CA ARG A 19 -10.24 -16.12 11.97
C ARG A 19 -9.42 -17.18 12.73
N LYS A 20 -9.94 -17.65 13.87
CA LYS A 20 -9.43 -18.89 14.49
C LYS A 20 -9.54 -20.03 13.45
N PRO A 21 -8.49 -20.84 13.24
CA PRO A 21 -8.54 -21.97 12.34
C PRO A 21 -9.76 -22.86 12.62
N THR A 22 -10.56 -23.16 11.60
CA THR A 22 -11.55 -24.23 11.70
C THR A 22 -10.84 -25.58 11.73
N ALA A 23 -11.48 -26.63 12.28
CA ALA A 23 -10.91 -27.98 12.28
C ALA A 23 -10.60 -28.49 10.87
N GLU A 24 -11.40 -28.08 9.88
CA GLU A 24 -11.20 -28.40 8.46
C GLU A 24 -9.94 -27.72 7.89
N ASN A 25 -9.73 -26.44 8.17
CA ASN A 25 -8.53 -25.75 7.70
C ASN A 25 -7.23 -26.26 8.34
N VAL A 26 -7.28 -26.76 9.57
CA VAL A 26 -6.11 -27.42 10.19
C VAL A 26 -5.81 -28.74 9.49
N ARG A 27 -6.83 -29.47 9.04
CA ARG A 27 -6.65 -30.72 8.29
C ARG A 27 -6.04 -30.48 6.91
N GLU A 28 -6.43 -29.42 6.21
CA GLU A 28 -5.81 -29.01 4.94
C GLU A 28 -4.32 -28.66 5.12
N CYS A 29 -4.01 -27.92 6.18
CA CYS A 29 -2.63 -27.61 6.57
C CYS A 29 -1.79 -28.87 6.79
N GLU A 30 -2.32 -29.86 7.52
CA GLU A 30 -1.64 -31.15 7.76
C GLU A 30 -1.41 -31.93 6.46
N LEU A 31 -2.40 -31.93 5.55
CA LEU A 31 -2.28 -32.61 4.26
C LEU A 31 -1.22 -31.97 3.37
N CYS A 32 -1.16 -30.63 3.34
CA CYS A 32 -0.13 -29.92 2.59
C CYS A 32 1.26 -30.18 3.17
N PHE A 33 1.43 -30.04 4.50
CA PHE A 33 2.70 -30.30 5.17
C PHE A 33 3.25 -31.69 4.82
N ARG A 34 2.41 -32.73 4.97
CA ARG A 34 2.79 -34.12 4.65
C ARG A 34 3.04 -34.38 3.17
N ALA A 35 2.47 -33.58 2.27
CA ALA A 35 2.71 -33.74 0.84
C ALA A 35 4.13 -33.29 0.44
N PHE A 36 4.71 -32.36 1.20
CA PHE A 36 6.02 -31.77 0.94
C PHE A 36 7.13 -32.28 1.86
N ASP A 37 6.80 -32.81 3.05
CA ASP A 37 7.69 -33.64 3.88
C ASP A 37 7.94 -34.98 3.17
N LYS A 38 8.97 -35.03 2.30
CA LYS A 38 9.25 -36.15 1.40
C LYS A 38 9.97 -37.28 2.11
N ASP A 39 10.82 -36.95 3.06
CA ASP A 39 11.56 -37.95 3.84
C ASP A 39 10.79 -38.45 5.08
N GLY A 40 9.70 -37.76 5.45
CA GLY A 40 8.81 -38.15 6.53
C GLY A 40 9.41 -37.91 7.91
N ASP A 41 10.40 -37.02 8.02
CA ASP A 41 11.08 -36.71 9.28
C ASP A 41 10.25 -35.81 10.22
N GLY A 42 9.12 -35.29 9.74
CA GLY A 42 8.22 -34.41 10.47
C GLY A 42 8.61 -32.94 10.42
N PHE A 43 9.54 -32.56 9.54
CA PHE A 43 10.00 -31.21 9.29
C PHE A 43 10.00 -30.91 7.78
N LEU A 44 10.04 -29.63 7.41
CA LEU A 44 10.42 -29.23 6.05
C LEU A 44 11.83 -28.66 6.06
N ASN A 45 12.72 -29.27 5.28
CA ASN A 45 14.05 -28.72 5.03
C ASN A 45 14.05 -27.70 3.85
N ASP A 46 15.18 -27.04 3.61
CA ASP A 46 15.31 -26.01 2.56
C ASP A 46 14.89 -26.51 1.16
N GLN A 47 15.17 -27.77 0.82
CA GLN A 47 14.84 -28.32 -0.50
C GLN A 47 13.33 -28.59 -0.64
N GLU A 48 12.71 -29.12 0.40
CA GLU A 48 11.27 -29.38 0.45
C GLU A 48 10.47 -28.08 0.46
N PHE A 49 10.94 -27.08 1.22
CA PHE A 49 10.35 -25.75 1.24
C PHE A 49 10.52 -25.01 -0.10
N HIS A 50 11.66 -25.18 -0.77
CA HIS A 50 11.87 -24.65 -2.11
C HIS A 50 10.90 -25.27 -3.12
N ALA A 51 10.68 -26.59 -3.05
CA ALA A 51 9.70 -27.27 -3.90
C ALA A 51 8.27 -26.79 -3.63
N LEU A 52 7.90 -26.59 -2.36
CA LEU A 52 6.62 -25.99 -1.97
C LEU A 52 6.45 -24.59 -2.59
N CYS A 53 7.46 -23.72 -2.45
CA CYS A 53 7.43 -22.39 -3.05
C CYS A 53 7.28 -22.43 -4.57
N GLY A 54 7.94 -23.39 -5.25
CA GLY A 54 7.86 -23.55 -6.70
C GLY A 54 6.46 -23.92 -7.21
N GLU A 55 5.71 -24.71 -6.44
CA GLU A 55 4.32 -25.06 -6.76
C GLU A 55 3.37 -23.89 -6.45
N LEU A 56 3.58 -23.20 -5.32
CA LEU A 56 2.72 -22.10 -4.86
C LEU A 56 2.88 -20.80 -5.65
N LEU A 57 4.11 -20.46 -6.02
CA LEU A 57 4.50 -19.20 -6.65
C LEU A 57 4.71 -19.44 -8.13
N SER A 58 3.68 -19.91 -8.81
CA SER A 58 3.67 -20.20 -10.24
C SER A 58 2.76 -19.23 -10.99
N ASN A 59 2.97 -19.07 -12.30
CA ASN A 59 2.05 -18.33 -13.15
C ASN A 59 1.53 -19.21 -14.29
N SER A 60 0.39 -18.82 -14.88
CA SER A 60 -0.33 -19.57 -15.92
C SER A 60 0.45 -19.79 -17.23
N LYS A 61 1.59 -19.11 -17.44
CA LYS A 61 2.36 -19.11 -18.70
C LYS A 61 3.83 -19.58 -18.55
N LYS A 62 4.41 -19.53 -17.35
CA LYS A 62 5.80 -19.85 -16.96
C LYS A 62 5.88 -20.13 -15.44
N THR A 63 6.63 -21.16 -15.06
CA THR A 63 7.11 -21.31 -13.69
C THR A 63 8.07 -20.17 -13.35
N TYR A 64 7.89 -19.52 -12.19
CA TYR A 64 8.90 -18.60 -11.67
C TYR A 64 10.16 -19.41 -11.33
N ASN A 65 11.30 -19.02 -11.91
CA ASN A 65 12.59 -19.56 -11.50
C ASN A 65 13.00 -18.86 -10.20
N LEU A 66 12.45 -19.34 -9.09
CA LEU A 66 12.85 -18.89 -7.76
C LEU A 66 14.33 -19.19 -7.54
N THR A 67 15.11 -18.19 -7.13
CA THR A 67 16.47 -18.47 -6.66
C THR A 67 16.41 -19.08 -5.26
N THR A 68 17.40 -19.90 -4.91
CA THR A 68 17.54 -20.42 -3.54
C THR A 68 17.56 -19.28 -2.51
N GLU A 69 18.22 -18.17 -2.82
CA GLU A 69 18.24 -16.99 -1.94
C GLU A 69 16.85 -16.41 -1.66
N GLN A 70 15.94 -16.40 -2.64
CA GLN A 70 14.57 -15.93 -2.45
C GLN A 70 13.79 -16.85 -1.52
N THR A 71 13.86 -18.17 -1.73
CA THR A 71 13.17 -19.13 -0.85
C THR A 71 13.79 -19.18 0.54
N ASP A 72 15.12 -19.09 0.66
CA ASP A 72 15.83 -19.05 1.93
C ASP A 72 15.44 -17.82 2.76
N SER A 73 15.23 -16.69 2.08
CA SER A 73 14.82 -15.45 2.75
C SER A 73 13.43 -15.58 3.37
N ILE A 74 12.50 -16.28 2.71
CA ILE A 74 11.17 -16.61 3.26
C ILE A 74 11.31 -17.65 4.36
N PHE A 75 12.09 -18.71 4.12
CA PHE A 75 12.33 -19.77 5.09
C PHE A 75 12.82 -19.21 6.44
N ARG A 76 13.84 -18.35 6.42
CA ARG A 76 14.38 -17.70 7.64
C ARG A 76 13.40 -16.78 8.35
N LEU A 77 12.37 -16.28 7.66
CA LEU A 77 11.31 -15.48 8.29
C LEU A 77 10.30 -16.37 9.03
N LEU A 78 10.15 -17.63 8.59
CA LEU A 78 9.21 -18.60 9.14
C LEU A 78 9.85 -19.51 10.21
N ASP A 79 11.13 -19.86 10.05
CA ASP A 79 11.96 -20.57 11.03
C ASP A 79 12.21 -19.65 12.24
N THR A 80 11.29 -19.75 13.20
CA THR A 80 11.20 -18.82 14.33
C THR A 80 12.20 -19.21 15.40
N ASN A 81 12.45 -20.50 15.58
CA ASN A 81 13.37 -21.04 16.56
C ASN A 81 14.84 -21.04 16.06
N LYS A 82 15.06 -20.86 14.75
CA LYS A 82 16.35 -20.81 14.05
C LYS A 82 17.12 -22.13 14.08
N ASP A 83 16.42 -23.26 14.06
CA ASP A 83 17.03 -24.59 14.04
C ASP A 83 17.36 -25.07 12.62
N GLY A 84 17.01 -24.29 11.59
CA GLY A 84 17.27 -24.62 10.19
C GLY A 84 16.28 -25.61 9.59
N LYS A 85 15.13 -25.82 10.26
CA LYS A 85 14.01 -26.65 9.81
C LYS A 85 12.70 -25.92 10.10
N LEU A 86 11.62 -26.30 9.41
CA LEU A 86 10.26 -25.87 9.78
C LEU A 86 9.51 -27.04 10.40
N ASP A 87 9.21 -26.94 11.69
CA ASP A 87 8.32 -27.90 12.34
C ASP A 87 6.84 -27.65 11.96
N PHE A 88 5.94 -28.57 12.35
CA PHE A 88 4.52 -28.42 12.04
C PHE A 88 3.88 -27.16 12.70
N SER A 89 4.36 -26.71 13.85
CA SER A 89 3.84 -25.51 14.52
C SER A 89 4.24 -24.23 13.77
N GLU A 90 5.49 -24.16 13.32
CA GLU A 90 6.00 -23.09 12.46
C GLU A 90 5.31 -23.10 11.11
N PHE A 91 5.19 -24.27 10.48
CA PHE A 91 4.47 -24.42 9.22
C PHE A 91 2.99 -24.06 9.36
N LYS A 92 2.33 -24.44 10.45
CA LYS A 92 0.94 -24.07 10.70
C LYS A 92 0.77 -22.56 10.82
N THR A 93 1.73 -21.88 11.47
CA THR A 93 1.75 -20.41 11.53
C THR A 93 1.93 -19.83 10.13
N ALA A 94 2.91 -20.34 9.37
CA ALA A 94 3.09 -19.97 7.97
C ALA A 94 1.83 -20.23 7.12
N TRP A 95 1.12 -21.33 7.34
CA TRP A 95 -0.09 -21.68 6.61
C TRP A 95 -1.19 -20.65 6.79
N PHE A 96 -1.52 -20.34 8.05
CA PHE A 96 -2.64 -19.44 8.35
C PHE A 96 -2.33 -17.97 8.10
N TYR A 97 -1.09 -17.55 8.30
CA TYR A 97 -0.72 -16.15 8.23
C TYR A 97 0.03 -15.77 6.95
N TRP A 98 0.57 -16.74 6.20
CA TRP A 98 1.28 -16.50 4.94
C TRP A 98 0.62 -17.20 3.75
N LEU A 99 0.63 -18.54 3.69
CA LEU A 99 0.16 -19.29 2.50
C LEU A 99 -1.28 -18.98 2.14
N ARG A 100 -2.19 -18.94 3.11
CA ARG A 100 -3.60 -18.65 2.83
C ARG A 100 -3.81 -17.30 2.18
N GLN A 101 -3.02 -16.29 2.55
CA GLN A 101 -3.15 -14.99 1.93
C GLN A 101 -2.64 -14.99 0.48
N VAL A 102 -1.65 -15.84 0.18
CA VAL A 102 -1.17 -16.06 -1.18
C VAL A 102 -2.20 -16.85 -2.00
N LEU A 103 -2.90 -17.82 -1.41
CA LEU A 103 -3.83 -18.71 -2.11
C LEU A 103 -5.27 -18.17 -2.22
N ASP A 104 -5.69 -17.29 -1.32
CA ASP A 104 -7.03 -16.72 -1.23
C ASP A 104 -6.89 -15.23 -0.91
N CYS A 105 -6.54 -14.45 -1.92
CA CYS A 105 -6.34 -13.01 -1.77
C CYS A 105 -7.67 -12.28 -1.72
N LYS A 106 -7.74 -11.22 -0.91
CA LYS A 106 -8.84 -10.27 -0.91
C LYS A 106 -8.34 -8.95 -1.48
N SER A 107 -8.90 -8.56 -2.61
CA SER A 107 -8.34 -7.52 -3.47
C SER A 107 -9.12 -6.21 -3.36
N ALA A 108 -8.40 -5.09 -3.29
CA ALA A 108 -9.00 -3.77 -3.43
C ALA A 108 -8.31 -2.97 -4.53
N LEU A 109 -9.09 -2.33 -5.41
CA LEU A 109 -8.58 -1.30 -6.31
C LEU A 109 -8.67 0.06 -5.61
N ILE A 110 -7.55 0.78 -5.52
CA ILE A 110 -7.48 2.15 -5.01
C ILE A 110 -7.18 3.09 -6.18
N VAL A 111 -8.21 3.82 -6.60
CA VAL A 111 -8.16 4.82 -7.67
C VAL A 111 -7.86 6.18 -7.04
N VAL A 112 -6.62 6.64 -7.23
CA VAL A 112 -6.11 7.83 -6.56
C VAL A 112 -6.43 9.09 -7.37
N ASP A 113 -7.17 10.01 -6.75
CA ASP A 113 -7.34 11.42 -7.14
C ASP A 113 -7.65 11.67 -8.62
N MET A 114 -8.53 10.87 -9.21
CA MET A 114 -9.03 11.08 -10.57
C MET A 114 -10.07 12.23 -10.61
N GLN A 115 -9.65 13.43 -10.22
CA GLN A 115 -10.48 14.63 -10.07
C GLN A 115 -10.25 15.63 -11.21
N ASN A 116 -11.22 16.52 -11.44
CA ASN A 116 -11.18 17.52 -12.52
C ASN A 116 -9.90 18.37 -12.46
N ASP A 117 -9.52 18.89 -11.29
CA ASP A 117 -8.35 19.78 -11.18
C ASP A 117 -7.04 19.12 -11.59
N PHE A 118 -6.90 17.79 -11.47
CA PHE A 118 -5.70 17.07 -11.90
C PHE A 118 -5.73 16.63 -13.37
N ILE A 119 -6.87 16.70 -14.04
CA ILE A 119 -7.04 16.20 -15.41
C ILE A 119 -7.21 17.35 -16.41
N ASP A 120 -8.13 18.28 -16.15
CA ASP A 120 -8.47 19.40 -17.04
C ASP A 120 -8.60 20.75 -16.33
N GLY A 121 -8.39 20.80 -15.01
CA GLY A 121 -8.49 22.02 -14.20
C GLY A 121 -7.15 22.62 -13.75
N SER A 122 -7.12 23.15 -12.51
CA SER A 122 -6.08 24.08 -12.06
C SER A 122 -4.68 23.48 -11.89
N LEU A 123 -4.59 22.17 -11.71
CA LEU A 123 -3.34 21.41 -11.54
C LEU A 123 -3.29 20.23 -12.53
N ALA A 124 -3.79 20.44 -13.75
CA ALA A 124 -3.86 19.40 -14.76
C ALA A 124 -2.45 18.85 -15.08
N VAL A 125 -2.26 17.53 -14.92
CA VAL A 125 -0.95 16.88 -15.04
C VAL A 125 -0.32 17.04 -16.43
N ARG A 126 -1.14 17.23 -17.47
CA ARG A 126 -0.68 17.56 -18.84
C ARG A 126 0.21 18.81 -18.91
N HIS A 127 0.09 19.70 -17.93
CA HIS A 127 0.88 20.93 -17.82
C HIS A 127 2.14 20.77 -16.96
N CYS A 128 2.34 19.60 -16.34
CA CYS A 128 3.53 19.28 -15.57
C CYS A 128 4.68 18.79 -16.48
N PRO A 129 5.93 18.80 -15.99
CA PRO A 129 7.13 18.47 -16.78
C PRO A 129 7.13 17.10 -17.48
N ALA A 130 6.41 16.09 -16.96
CA ALA A 130 6.30 14.79 -17.61
C ALA A 130 5.43 14.82 -18.88
N HIS A 131 4.54 15.81 -19.02
CA HIS A 131 3.59 15.92 -20.12
C HIS A 131 2.65 14.70 -20.30
N GLU A 132 2.48 13.90 -19.24
CA GLU A 132 1.47 12.83 -19.20
C GLU A 132 0.06 13.42 -19.02
N ASP A 133 -0.97 12.76 -19.51
CA ASP A 133 -2.35 13.26 -19.47
C ASP A 133 -3.28 12.32 -18.72
N GLY A 134 -3.94 12.85 -17.68
CA GLY A 134 -4.90 12.08 -16.89
C GLY A 134 -6.07 11.52 -17.71
N THR A 135 -6.42 12.12 -18.86
CA THR A 135 -7.47 11.56 -19.73
C THR A 135 -7.08 10.23 -20.37
N ASP A 136 -5.79 9.98 -20.56
CA ASP A 136 -5.30 8.80 -21.28
C ASP A 136 -5.42 7.52 -20.44
N ILE A 137 -5.42 7.65 -19.11
CA ILE A 137 -5.53 6.51 -18.17
C ILE A 137 -6.97 6.18 -17.76
N ILE A 138 -7.93 7.10 -17.95
CA ILE A 138 -9.35 6.87 -17.60
C ILE A 138 -9.92 5.61 -18.29
N PRO A 139 -9.73 5.37 -19.61
CA PRO A 139 -10.25 4.18 -20.26
C PRO A 139 -9.68 2.88 -19.67
N THR A 140 -8.39 2.88 -19.30
CA THR A 140 -7.72 1.74 -18.67
C THR A 140 -8.33 1.45 -17.29
N ILE A 141 -8.51 2.49 -16.46
CA ILE A 141 -9.12 2.34 -15.13
C ILE A 141 -10.56 1.85 -15.25
N ASN A 142 -11.36 2.43 -16.15
CA ASN A 142 -12.74 2.01 -16.40
C ASN A 142 -12.81 0.55 -16.87
N HIS A 143 -11.88 0.13 -17.75
CA HIS A 143 -11.81 -1.25 -18.19
C HIS A 143 -11.50 -2.21 -17.04
N LEU A 144 -10.57 -1.86 -16.14
CA LEU A 144 -10.30 -2.67 -14.95
C LEU A 144 -11.53 -2.80 -14.04
N LEU A 145 -12.28 -1.70 -13.86
CA LEU A 145 -13.53 -1.69 -13.09
C LEU A 145 -14.65 -2.55 -13.73
N ASP A 146 -14.57 -2.83 -15.03
CA ASP A 146 -15.50 -3.72 -15.74
C ASP A 146 -15.02 -5.17 -15.78
N ALA A 147 -13.73 -5.38 -16.01
CA ALA A 147 -13.15 -6.68 -16.32
C ALA A 147 -12.74 -7.47 -15.07
N VAL A 148 -12.47 -6.80 -13.96
CA VAL A 148 -11.93 -7.42 -12.74
C VAL A 148 -12.92 -7.27 -11.58
N SER A 149 -13.21 -8.39 -10.92
CA SER A 149 -14.10 -8.43 -9.76
C SER A 149 -13.31 -8.21 -8.47
N PHE A 150 -12.99 -6.95 -8.16
CA PHE A 150 -12.35 -6.60 -6.88
C PHE A 150 -13.32 -6.79 -5.71
N ASP A 151 -12.81 -7.22 -4.55
CA ASP A 151 -13.62 -7.31 -3.31
C ASP A 151 -13.95 -5.92 -2.74
N ALA A 152 -13.18 -4.90 -3.09
CA ALA A 152 -13.47 -3.50 -2.78
C ALA A 152 -12.94 -2.55 -3.86
N VAL A 153 -13.63 -1.43 -4.06
CA VAL A 153 -13.14 -0.30 -4.86
C VAL A 153 -13.11 0.93 -3.98
N VAL A 154 -11.96 1.61 -3.96
CA VAL A 154 -11.71 2.83 -3.21
C VAL A 154 -11.41 3.94 -4.20
N TYR A 155 -12.10 5.06 -4.08
CA TYR A 155 -11.71 6.31 -4.73
C TYR A 155 -11.15 7.25 -3.68
N THR A 156 -10.05 7.93 -3.98
CA THR A 156 -9.53 9.01 -3.15
C THR A 156 -9.82 10.35 -3.80
N ALA A 157 -9.94 11.38 -2.97
CA ALA A 157 -10.13 12.74 -3.42
C ALA A 157 -9.36 13.69 -2.50
N ASP A 158 -8.48 14.51 -3.08
CA ASP A 158 -8.02 15.73 -2.41
C ASP A 158 -9.21 16.65 -2.15
N TRP A 159 -9.25 17.20 -0.95
CA TRP A 159 -10.42 17.93 -0.46
C TRP A 159 -10.00 19.07 0.47
N HIS A 160 -9.33 20.07 -0.11
CA HIS A 160 -8.61 21.10 0.63
C HIS A 160 -9.48 22.30 1.01
N PRO A 161 -9.42 22.79 2.26
CA PRO A 161 -10.02 24.07 2.60
C PRO A 161 -9.35 25.21 1.81
N ALA A 162 -10.08 26.30 1.54
CA ALA A 162 -9.56 27.39 0.70
C ALA A 162 -8.25 28.04 1.22
N ASN A 163 -7.97 27.93 2.52
CA ASN A 163 -6.78 28.46 3.20
C ASN A 163 -5.67 27.40 3.44
N HIS A 164 -5.71 26.27 2.72
CA HIS A 164 -4.78 25.15 2.89
C HIS A 164 -3.32 25.55 2.69
N CYS A 165 -2.41 24.94 3.47
CA CYS A 165 -0.98 25.27 3.54
C CYS A 165 -0.19 24.91 2.28
N SER A 166 -0.69 23.97 1.50
CA SER A 166 -0.05 23.54 0.25
C SER A 166 -0.23 24.55 -0.89
N PHE A 167 -1.14 25.52 -0.78
CA PHE A 167 -1.37 26.49 -1.86
C PHE A 167 -0.34 27.62 -1.82
N VAL A 168 0.29 27.88 -2.96
CA VAL A 168 1.24 29.00 -3.12
C VAL A 168 0.61 30.34 -2.76
N ASP A 169 -0.68 30.54 -3.08
CA ASP A 169 -1.43 31.77 -2.76
C ASP A 169 -1.56 31.99 -1.25
N ASN A 170 -1.51 30.91 -0.46
CA ASN A 170 -1.65 30.91 0.99
C ASN A 170 -0.32 30.89 1.75
N VAL A 171 0.83 30.92 1.05
CA VAL A 171 2.16 30.80 1.68
C VAL A 171 2.40 31.85 2.76
N LYS A 172 1.77 33.02 2.65
CA LYS A 172 1.86 34.15 3.60
C LYS A 172 0.95 34.03 4.81
N LEU A 173 0.03 33.07 4.83
CA LEU A 173 -0.87 32.83 5.97
C LEU A 173 -0.16 32.15 7.14
N ARG A 174 1.05 31.62 6.91
CA ARG A 174 1.85 30.90 7.90
C ARG A 174 3.26 31.46 7.94
N GLU A 175 3.89 31.34 9.11
CA GLU A 175 5.26 31.77 9.30
C GLU A 175 6.22 30.80 8.61
N ILE A 176 7.08 31.32 7.73
CA ILE A 176 8.16 30.56 7.10
C ILE A 176 9.35 30.51 8.06
N HIS A 177 9.80 29.30 8.38
CA HIS A 177 10.94 29.07 9.25
C HIS A 177 12.24 29.58 8.62
N ASP A 178 13.18 30.06 9.43
CA ASP A 178 14.46 30.63 8.95
C ASP A 178 15.33 29.66 8.16
N THR A 179 15.16 28.35 8.38
CA THR A 179 15.86 27.31 7.60
C THR A 179 15.28 27.09 6.21
N SER A 180 14.12 27.68 5.88
CA SER A 180 13.57 27.63 4.54
C SER A 180 14.49 28.38 3.57
N LYS A 181 14.90 27.71 2.49
CA LYS A 181 15.71 28.32 1.42
C LYS A 181 14.90 29.37 0.64
N ILE A 182 13.59 29.17 0.54
CA ILE A 182 12.65 30.04 -0.16
C ILE A 182 11.89 30.88 0.87
N LYS A 183 11.76 32.19 0.61
CA LYS A 183 10.98 33.12 1.42
C LYS A 183 9.58 33.28 0.83
N ALA A 184 8.61 33.65 1.67
CA ALA A 184 7.19 33.75 1.26
C ALA A 184 6.97 34.68 0.04
N ASP A 185 7.70 35.79 -0.05
CA ASP A 185 7.56 36.76 -1.15
C ASP A 185 8.12 36.28 -2.50
N SER A 186 9.00 35.27 -2.48
CA SER A 186 9.65 34.72 -3.67
C SER A 186 9.17 33.32 -4.01
N ALA A 187 8.23 32.77 -3.24
CA ALA A 187 7.75 31.40 -3.40
C ALA A 187 6.94 31.24 -4.68
N GLN A 188 7.21 30.17 -5.42
CA GLN A 188 6.55 29.82 -6.67
C GLN A 188 5.89 28.43 -6.57
N VAL A 189 5.03 28.13 -7.53
CA VAL A 189 4.46 26.79 -7.71
C VAL A 189 5.60 25.78 -7.86
N MET A 190 5.49 24.64 -7.17
CA MET A 190 6.47 23.56 -7.04
C MET A 190 7.70 23.85 -6.16
N ASP A 191 7.85 25.05 -5.59
CA ASP A 191 8.87 25.28 -4.56
C ASP A 191 8.56 24.50 -3.29
N THR A 192 9.59 24.11 -2.56
CA THR A 192 9.46 23.58 -1.20
C THR A 192 9.84 24.65 -0.20
N VAL A 193 8.91 24.96 0.71
CA VAL A 193 9.13 25.85 1.85
C VAL A 193 9.16 25.06 3.15
N VAL A 194 9.68 25.69 4.21
CA VAL A 194 9.62 25.15 5.57
C VAL A 194 8.77 26.08 6.42
N PHE A 195 7.62 25.63 6.89
CA PHE A 195 6.79 26.37 7.84
C PHE A 195 7.31 26.19 9.27
N ALA A 196 7.11 27.19 10.12
CA ALA A 196 7.58 27.20 11.52
C ALA A 196 6.54 26.70 12.53
N SER A 197 5.24 26.78 12.17
CA SER A 197 4.10 26.55 13.06
C SER A 197 3.01 25.77 12.30
N PRO A 198 2.25 24.87 12.97
CA PRO A 198 2.24 24.56 14.41
C PRO A 198 3.50 23.84 14.93
N GLU A 199 4.21 23.14 14.04
CA GLU A 199 5.59 22.71 14.26
C GLU A 199 6.36 22.86 12.95
N LYS A 200 7.67 22.60 12.96
CA LYS A 200 8.49 22.75 11.76
C LYS A 200 8.22 21.60 10.79
N PHE A 201 7.74 21.90 9.59
CA PHE A 201 7.55 20.90 8.52
C PHE A 201 7.89 21.47 7.14
N GLU A 202 8.29 20.58 6.22
CA GLU A 202 8.52 20.92 4.81
C GLU A 202 7.21 20.76 4.03
N GLN A 203 6.91 21.72 3.16
CA GLN A 203 5.71 21.71 2.32
C GLN A 203 6.07 22.10 0.89
N LYS A 204 5.71 21.25 -0.07
CA LYS A 204 5.76 21.58 -1.49
C LYS A 204 4.52 22.43 -1.84
N LEU A 205 4.73 23.52 -2.55
CA LEU A 205 3.67 24.45 -2.91
C LEU A 205 3.06 24.07 -4.26
N TRP A 206 1.75 24.20 -4.36
CA TRP A 206 0.93 23.88 -5.52
C TRP A 206 0.05 25.08 -5.87
N PRO A 207 -0.47 25.19 -7.11
CA PRO A 207 -1.58 26.11 -7.37
C PRO A 207 -2.77 25.74 -6.48
N THR A 208 -3.69 26.67 -6.27
CA THR A 208 -4.96 26.35 -5.60
C THR A 208 -5.72 25.30 -6.41
N HIS A 209 -6.04 24.15 -5.79
CA HIS A 209 -6.66 22.99 -6.45
C HIS A 209 -7.53 22.22 -5.45
N CYS A 210 -8.47 21.43 -5.97
CA CYS A 210 -9.32 20.51 -5.22
C CYS A 210 -9.96 21.15 -3.98
N VAL A 211 -10.37 22.42 -4.11
CA VAL A 211 -10.98 23.16 -3.01
C VAL A 211 -12.34 22.53 -2.67
N GLN A 212 -12.64 22.40 -1.37
CA GLN A 212 -13.88 21.78 -0.91
C GLN A 212 -15.11 22.38 -1.60
N ASP A 213 -16.01 21.49 -2.03
CA ASP A 213 -17.27 21.80 -2.70
C ASP A 213 -17.12 22.55 -4.04
N SER A 214 -15.90 22.63 -4.59
CA SER A 214 -15.67 23.16 -5.93
C SER A 214 -15.81 22.07 -6.98
N LYS A 215 -16.13 22.48 -8.22
CA LYS A 215 -16.14 21.58 -9.37
C LYS A 215 -14.78 20.92 -9.60
N GLY A 216 -13.68 21.64 -9.32
CA GLY A 216 -12.32 21.10 -9.46
C GLY A 216 -12.05 19.87 -8.58
N ALA A 217 -12.72 19.80 -7.43
CA ALA A 217 -12.58 18.70 -6.48
C ALA A 217 -13.52 17.51 -6.75
N GLU A 218 -14.42 17.59 -7.71
CA GLU A 218 -15.26 16.45 -8.11
C GLU A 218 -14.42 15.41 -8.86
N LEU A 219 -14.76 14.12 -8.71
CA LEU A 219 -14.23 13.07 -9.57
C LEU A 219 -14.57 13.39 -11.04
N HIS A 220 -13.66 13.08 -11.94
CA HIS A 220 -13.81 13.42 -13.36
C HIS A 220 -15.02 12.70 -13.96
N PRO A 221 -15.86 13.37 -14.77
CA PRO A 221 -17.13 12.81 -15.25
C PRO A 221 -16.97 11.56 -16.13
N ASP A 222 -15.83 11.40 -16.79
CA ASP A 222 -15.55 10.21 -17.62
C ASP A 222 -15.05 9.01 -16.78
N LEU A 223 -14.70 9.21 -15.51
CA LEU A 223 -14.36 8.12 -14.61
C LEU A 223 -15.63 7.39 -14.19
N LYS A 224 -15.64 6.07 -14.39
CA LYS A 224 -16.71 5.22 -13.86
C LYS A 224 -16.58 5.17 -12.34
N VAL A 225 -17.69 5.46 -11.65
CA VAL A 225 -17.83 5.28 -10.19
C VAL A 225 -18.78 4.12 -9.94
N VAL A 226 -18.30 3.08 -9.25
CA VAL A 226 -19.12 1.90 -8.90
C VAL A 226 -20.04 2.20 -7.71
N ASP A 227 -21.19 1.54 -7.62
CA ASP A 227 -22.21 1.85 -6.60
C ASP A 227 -21.72 1.62 -5.15
N ASP A 228 -21.13 0.47 -4.86
CA ASP A 228 -20.61 0.10 -3.52
C ASP A 228 -19.12 0.45 -3.35
N HIS A 229 -18.78 1.72 -3.57
CA HIS A 229 -17.43 2.23 -3.42
C HIS A 229 -17.16 2.81 -2.02
N ILE A 230 -15.88 2.84 -1.65
CA ILE A 230 -15.39 3.61 -0.51
C ILE A 230 -14.82 4.92 -1.06
N LEU A 231 -15.24 6.06 -0.50
CA LEU A 231 -14.65 7.37 -0.82
C LEU A 231 -13.80 7.86 0.35
N ILE A 232 -12.52 8.13 0.09
CA ILE A 232 -11.59 8.68 1.08
C ILE A 232 -11.21 10.11 0.68
N ARG A 233 -11.64 11.09 1.48
CA ARG A 233 -11.20 12.48 1.34
C ARG A 233 -9.94 12.71 2.17
N LYS A 234 -8.94 13.36 1.58
CA LYS A 234 -7.66 13.70 2.20
C LYS A 234 -7.35 15.20 2.05
N GLY A 235 -6.37 15.69 2.81
CA GLY A 235 -5.97 17.11 2.78
C GLY A 235 -6.96 18.07 3.45
N LEU A 236 -7.73 17.56 4.44
CA LEU A 236 -8.81 18.29 5.11
C LEU A 236 -8.33 19.33 6.12
N ASP A 237 -7.15 19.12 6.71
CA ASP A 237 -6.56 20.01 7.70
C ASP A 237 -5.89 21.18 6.97
N PRO A 238 -6.26 22.45 7.24
CA PRO A 238 -5.63 23.58 6.57
C PRO A 238 -4.12 23.67 6.81
N ASP A 239 -3.60 23.15 7.92
CA ASP A 239 -2.20 23.28 8.33
C ASP A 239 -1.34 22.07 7.95
N VAL A 240 -1.94 20.96 7.52
CA VAL A 240 -1.21 19.73 7.20
C VAL A 240 -1.74 19.10 5.91
N ASP A 241 -0.84 18.99 4.93
CA ASP A 241 -1.13 18.33 3.67
C ASP A 241 -1.16 16.80 3.81
N SER A 242 -1.80 16.11 2.87
CA SER A 242 -2.01 14.66 2.92
C SER A 242 -1.96 14.08 1.51
N TYR A 243 -0.78 13.64 1.08
CA TYR A 243 -0.64 12.94 -0.20
C TYR A 243 -1.13 11.50 -0.10
N SER A 244 -0.82 10.82 1.01
CA SER A 244 -1.26 9.45 1.24
C SER A 244 -2.76 9.40 1.51
N ALA A 245 -3.41 8.37 0.99
CA ALA A 245 -4.77 8.02 1.35
C ALA A 245 -4.89 7.37 2.73
N PHE A 246 -3.79 7.09 3.43
CA PHE A 246 -3.75 6.44 4.75
C PHE A 246 -3.47 7.41 5.90
N TRP A 247 -2.58 8.39 5.69
CA TRP A 247 -2.15 9.36 6.70
C TRP A 247 -1.95 10.73 6.09
N ASP A 248 -2.05 11.76 6.94
CA ASP A 248 -1.46 13.05 6.61
C ASP A 248 0.07 12.97 6.50
N ASN A 249 0.70 13.97 5.87
CA ASN A 249 2.13 14.01 5.60
C ASN A 249 2.98 14.02 6.88
N MET A 250 2.38 14.29 8.04
CA MET A 250 3.02 14.31 9.34
C MET A 250 2.72 13.04 10.17
N LYS A 251 1.95 12.10 9.61
CA LYS A 251 1.44 10.88 10.27
C LYS A 251 0.74 11.15 11.61
N LYS A 252 0.07 12.30 11.73
CA LYS A 252 -0.65 12.70 12.96
C LYS A 252 -2.10 12.23 12.94
N SER A 253 -2.72 12.29 11.78
CA SER A 253 -4.10 11.90 11.54
C SER A 253 -4.15 10.75 10.54
N ALA A 254 -4.84 9.68 10.93
CA ALA A 254 -5.16 8.57 10.03
C ALA A 254 -6.47 8.87 9.29
N THR A 255 -6.52 8.53 8.01
CA THR A 255 -7.80 8.39 7.31
C THR A 255 -8.51 7.10 7.75
N PRO A 256 -9.80 6.91 7.43
CA PRO A 256 -10.49 5.66 7.75
C PRO A 256 -10.07 4.48 6.85
N LEU A 257 -9.22 4.69 5.83
CA LEU A 257 -8.94 3.69 4.78
C LEU A 257 -8.49 2.34 5.33
N VAL A 258 -7.48 2.30 6.22
CA VAL A 258 -7.03 1.04 6.85
C VAL A 258 -8.18 0.28 7.50
N SER A 259 -9.08 1.01 8.18
CA SER A 259 -10.20 0.38 8.89
C SER A 259 -11.25 -0.17 7.93
N GLU A 260 -11.51 0.53 6.81
CA GLU A 260 -12.45 0.09 5.78
C GLU A 260 -11.94 -1.13 5.00
N LEU A 261 -10.65 -1.15 4.68
CA LEU A 261 -9.99 -2.31 4.06
C LEU A 261 -9.98 -3.51 5.01
N ALA A 262 -9.67 -3.29 6.29
CA ALA A 262 -9.63 -4.37 7.27
C ALA A 262 -11.01 -4.98 7.56
N LYS A 263 -12.09 -4.18 7.56
CA LYS A 263 -13.48 -4.68 7.68
C LYS A 263 -13.85 -5.63 6.53
N ARG A 264 -13.29 -5.41 5.35
CA ARG A 264 -13.48 -6.22 4.14
C ARG A 264 -12.44 -7.33 3.98
N HIS A 265 -11.56 -7.48 4.97
CA HIS A 265 -10.48 -8.45 4.98
C HIS A 265 -9.51 -8.32 3.81
N ILE A 266 -9.37 -7.12 3.25
CA ILE A 266 -8.45 -6.88 2.14
C ILE A 266 -7.02 -7.21 2.55
N THR A 267 -6.34 -7.93 1.68
CA THR A 267 -4.94 -8.35 1.83
C THR A 267 -4.04 -7.75 0.75
N ASP A 268 -4.60 -7.43 -0.41
CA ASP A 268 -3.88 -6.92 -1.58
C ASP A 268 -4.54 -5.64 -2.06
N VAL A 269 -3.72 -4.62 -2.29
CA VAL A 269 -4.16 -3.35 -2.85
C VAL A 269 -3.51 -3.14 -4.21
N TYR A 270 -4.34 -2.77 -5.18
CA TYR A 270 -3.96 -2.43 -6.54
C TYR A 270 -4.16 -0.93 -6.68
N ILE A 271 -3.09 -0.20 -6.98
CA ILE A 271 -3.09 1.26 -6.92
C ILE A 271 -2.89 1.81 -8.33
N CYS A 272 -3.75 2.75 -8.69
CA CYS A 272 -3.70 3.49 -9.95
C CYS A 272 -4.13 4.96 -9.72
N GLY A 273 -4.03 5.80 -10.75
CA GLY A 273 -4.49 7.19 -10.71
C GLY A 273 -3.34 8.21 -10.68
N ILE A 274 -3.56 9.32 -9.97
CA ILE A 274 -2.75 10.54 -10.10
C ILE A 274 -2.34 11.07 -8.71
N ALA A 275 -1.15 11.64 -8.50
CA ALA A 275 0.01 11.60 -9.37
C ALA A 275 0.96 10.46 -8.96
N THR A 276 1.55 9.76 -9.93
CA THR A 276 2.50 8.64 -9.73
C THR A 276 3.56 8.99 -8.68
N ASP A 277 4.21 10.15 -8.82
CA ASP A 277 5.32 10.63 -8.00
C ASP A 277 4.91 11.50 -6.80
N VAL A 278 3.62 11.51 -6.47
CA VAL A 278 3.06 12.21 -5.30
C VAL A 278 2.06 11.29 -4.59
N CYS A 279 0.75 11.48 -4.77
CA CYS A 279 -0.28 10.77 -4.00
C CYS A 279 -0.23 9.25 -4.18
N VAL A 280 0.09 8.77 -5.38
CA VAL A 280 0.23 7.34 -5.67
C VAL A 280 1.47 6.76 -4.99
N GLU A 281 2.63 7.45 -5.04
CA GLU A 281 3.85 7.03 -4.32
C GLU A 281 3.57 6.89 -2.82
N PHE A 282 3.04 7.94 -2.20
CA PHE A 282 2.81 7.99 -0.76
C PHE A 282 1.77 6.95 -0.31
N THR A 283 0.67 6.83 -1.06
CA THR A 283 -0.37 5.82 -0.78
C THR A 283 0.19 4.40 -0.91
N SER A 284 1.03 4.15 -1.93
CA SER A 284 1.64 2.83 -2.13
C SER A 284 2.65 2.48 -1.04
N LEU A 285 3.49 3.43 -0.61
CA LEU A 285 4.44 3.21 0.48
C LEU A 285 3.73 2.97 1.82
N ASP A 286 2.70 3.75 2.14
CA ASP A 286 1.94 3.55 3.36
C ASP A 286 1.13 2.25 3.33
N ALA A 287 0.63 1.82 2.17
CA ALA A 287 -0.01 0.51 2.03
C ALA A 287 0.95 -0.62 2.43
N ILE A 288 2.19 -0.58 1.95
CA ILE A 288 3.24 -1.54 2.30
C ILE A 288 3.55 -1.47 3.79
N GLU A 289 3.67 -0.27 4.37
CA GLU A 289 3.92 -0.08 5.81
C GLU A 289 2.78 -0.65 6.66
N HIS A 290 1.54 -0.57 6.18
CA HIS A 290 0.37 -1.22 6.78
C HIS A 290 0.31 -2.74 6.58
N GLY A 291 1.24 -3.30 5.81
CA GLY A 291 1.31 -4.73 5.53
C GLY A 291 0.42 -5.18 4.39
N PHE A 292 -0.17 -4.27 3.60
CA PHE A 292 -0.86 -4.67 2.38
C PHE A 292 0.16 -5.07 1.32
N ARG A 293 -0.12 -6.19 0.65
CA ARG A 293 0.58 -6.54 -0.59
C ARG A 293 0.19 -5.51 -1.64
N THR A 294 1.18 -4.79 -2.15
CA THR A 294 0.91 -3.58 -2.93
C THR A 294 1.34 -3.79 -4.38
N VAL A 295 0.41 -3.56 -5.28
CA VAL A 295 0.61 -3.63 -6.73
C VAL A 295 0.36 -2.25 -7.33
N LEU A 296 1.32 -1.71 -8.06
CA LEU A 296 1.17 -0.48 -8.84
C LEU A 296 0.84 -0.85 -10.29
N ILE A 297 -0.24 -0.28 -10.84
CA ILE A 297 -0.67 -0.50 -12.22
C ILE A 297 -0.12 0.64 -13.09
N GLU A 298 1.02 0.41 -13.74
CA GLU A 298 1.83 1.47 -14.34
C GLU A 298 1.14 2.23 -15.48
N ASP A 299 0.45 1.52 -16.37
CA ASP A 299 -0.32 2.07 -17.51
C ASP A 299 -1.68 2.65 -17.12
N ALA A 300 -1.99 2.66 -15.82
CA ALA A 300 -3.14 3.32 -15.24
C ALA A 300 -2.75 4.46 -14.28
N CYS A 301 -1.50 4.96 -14.37
CA CYS A 301 -1.01 6.08 -13.58
C CYS A 301 -0.46 7.21 -14.45
N CYS A 302 -0.58 8.45 -13.97
CA CYS A 302 0.10 9.62 -14.56
C CYS A 302 0.84 10.40 -13.47
N GLY A 303 2.04 10.91 -13.76
CA GLY A 303 2.89 11.64 -12.82
C GLY A 303 3.26 13.05 -13.27
N VAL A 304 3.83 13.81 -12.34
CA VAL A 304 4.22 15.21 -12.51
C VAL A 304 5.54 15.33 -13.27
N SER A 305 6.54 14.50 -12.96
CA SER A 305 7.88 14.59 -13.54
C SER A 305 8.46 13.22 -13.88
N GLU A 306 9.16 13.12 -15.02
CA GLU A 306 9.82 11.86 -15.46
C GLU A 306 10.79 11.33 -14.39
N GLU A 307 11.60 12.22 -13.81
CA GLU A 307 12.54 11.85 -12.73
C GLU A 307 11.79 11.36 -11.49
N GLY A 308 10.72 12.06 -11.10
CA GLY A 308 9.87 11.66 -9.97
C GLY A 308 9.25 10.29 -10.21
N ILE A 309 8.63 10.08 -11.36
CA ILE A 309 7.99 8.82 -11.77
C ILE A 309 9.00 7.67 -11.67
N GLN A 310 10.18 7.83 -12.25
CA GLN A 310 11.17 6.76 -12.23
C GLN A 310 11.78 6.55 -10.82
N GLY A 311 11.90 7.62 -10.04
CA GLY A 311 12.25 7.57 -8.63
C GLY A 311 11.24 6.75 -7.83
N THR A 312 9.94 7.00 -8.03
CA THR A 312 8.84 6.25 -7.41
C THR A 312 8.90 4.77 -7.76
N LYS A 313 9.01 4.44 -9.05
CA LYS A 313 9.09 3.03 -9.49
C LYS A 313 10.24 2.29 -8.81
N THR A 314 11.39 2.95 -8.67
CA THR A 314 12.56 2.40 -7.98
C THR A 314 12.32 2.22 -6.48
N LYS A 315 11.74 3.23 -5.81
CA LYS A 315 11.41 3.18 -4.38
C LYS A 315 10.41 2.06 -4.08
N LEU A 316 9.33 1.97 -4.85
CA LEU A 316 8.27 0.99 -4.65
C LEU A 316 8.77 -0.44 -4.86
N LYS A 317 9.54 -0.69 -5.94
CA LYS A 317 10.19 -2.00 -6.14
C LYS A 317 11.10 -2.38 -4.96
N LYS A 318 11.88 -1.42 -4.44
CA LYS A 318 12.76 -1.64 -3.28
C LYS A 318 11.96 -1.89 -1.99
N ALA A 319 10.79 -1.26 -1.85
CA ALA A 319 9.89 -1.44 -0.71
C ALA A 319 9.11 -2.76 -0.77
N GLY A 320 9.15 -3.49 -1.89
CA GLY A 320 8.46 -4.78 -2.05
C GLY A 320 7.16 -4.71 -2.87
N ALA A 321 6.84 -3.56 -3.48
CA ALA A 321 5.73 -3.47 -4.41
C ALA A 321 6.01 -4.24 -5.71
N VAL A 322 4.95 -4.75 -6.32
CA VAL A 322 4.98 -5.29 -7.68
C VAL A 322 4.44 -4.25 -8.64
N LEU A 323 5.16 -4.02 -9.74
CA LEU A 323 4.77 -3.10 -10.79
C LEU A 323 4.34 -3.91 -12.00
N VAL A 324 3.12 -3.67 -12.49
CA VAL A 324 2.49 -4.43 -13.58
C VAL A 324 1.78 -3.52 -14.56
N GLN A 325 1.45 -4.07 -15.72
CA GLN A 325 0.49 -3.48 -16.64
C GLN A 325 -0.93 -3.95 -16.29
N SER A 326 -1.95 -3.16 -16.66
CA SER A 326 -3.36 -3.42 -16.42
C SER A 326 -3.81 -4.79 -16.94
N ALA A 327 -3.25 -5.24 -18.06
CA ALA A 327 -3.52 -6.55 -18.66
C ALA A 327 -3.11 -7.76 -17.79
N GLU A 328 -2.23 -7.56 -16.80
CA GLU A 328 -1.77 -8.61 -15.88
C GLU A 328 -2.63 -8.69 -14.61
N VAL A 329 -3.41 -7.64 -14.31
CA VAL A 329 -4.22 -7.54 -13.08
C VAL A 329 -5.25 -8.66 -12.93
N PRO A 330 -6.00 -9.09 -13.98
CA PRO A 330 -6.97 -10.17 -13.83
C PRO A 330 -6.36 -11.47 -13.28
N ASP A 331 -5.20 -11.88 -13.83
CA ASP A 331 -4.51 -13.11 -13.40
C ASP A 331 -4.04 -13.01 -11.94
N LEU A 332 -3.64 -11.81 -11.49
CA LEU A 332 -3.28 -11.55 -10.10
C LEU A 332 -4.50 -11.58 -9.16
N VAL A 333 -5.62 -10.98 -9.53
CA VAL A 333 -6.82 -10.98 -8.68
C VAL A 333 -7.41 -12.40 -8.57
N ASP A 334 -7.45 -13.14 -9.67
CA ASP A 334 -8.02 -14.50 -9.73
C ASP A 334 -7.09 -15.59 -9.17
N CYS A 335 -5.97 -15.21 -8.57
CA CYS A 335 -4.96 -16.16 -8.05
C CYS A 335 -4.30 -17.07 -9.10
N GLN A 336 -4.34 -16.70 -10.38
CA GLN A 336 -3.69 -17.45 -11.46
C GLN A 336 -2.21 -17.09 -11.64
N ASP A 337 -1.80 -15.91 -11.17
CA ASP A 337 -0.41 -15.47 -11.09
C ASP A 337 -0.06 -15.05 -9.66
N ARG A 338 1.00 -15.63 -9.09
CA ARG A 338 1.48 -15.31 -7.74
C ARG A 338 2.96 -14.92 -7.75
N PRO A 339 3.26 -13.62 -7.96
CA PRO A 339 4.63 -13.13 -7.96
C PRO A 339 5.34 -13.41 -6.63
N PRO A 340 6.60 -13.88 -6.66
CA PRO A 340 7.37 -14.19 -5.46
C PRO A 340 7.52 -13.01 -4.50
N GLN A 341 7.52 -11.78 -5.02
CA GLN A 341 7.59 -10.55 -4.25
C GLN A 341 6.39 -10.39 -3.32
N LEU A 342 5.18 -10.68 -3.80
CA LEU A 342 3.95 -10.62 -3.00
C LEU A 342 3.98 -11.66 -1.88
N ALA A 343 4.47 -12.86 -2.17
CA ALA A 343 4.65 -13.90 -1.16
C ALA A 343 5.73 -13.53 -0.14
N TYR A 344 6.86 -12.97 -0.57
CA TYR A 344 7.89 -12.47 0.33
C TYR A 344 7.34 -11.40 1.28
N GLN A 345 6.59 -10.43 0.75
CA GLN A 345 5.97 -9.38 1.57
C GLN A 345 5.00 -9.97 2.59
N ALA A 346 4.18 -10.96 2.20
CA ALA A 346 3.31 -11.65 3.14
C ALA A 346 4.10 -12.37 4.25
N ALA A 347 5.23 -13.02 3.92
CA ALA A 347 6.07 -13.68 4.91
C ALA A 347 6.72 -12.69 5.89
N VAL A 348 7.16 -11.53 5.39
CA VAL A 348 7.66 -10.43 6.24
C VAL A 348 6.60 -10.00 7.24
N ASN A 349 5.35 -9.85 6.82
CA ASN A 349 4.25 -9.47 7.70
C ASN A 349 4.01 -10.50 8.81
N VAL A 350 4.09 -11.80 8.50
CA VAL A 350 3.99 -12.87 9.51
C VAL A 350 5.11 -12.77 10.53
N ALA A 351 6.36 -12.64 10.08
CA ALA A 351 7.50 -12.54 10.97
C ALA A 351 7.40 -11.32 11.90
N MET A 352 6.94 -10.18 11.38
CA MET A 352 6.70 -8.98 12.20
C MET A 352 5.60 -9.22 13.25
N ALA A 353 4.48 -9.83 12.86
CA ALA A 353 3.37 -10.14 13.76
C ALA A 353 3.77 -11.12 14.87
N THR A 354 4.52 -12.18 14.53
CA THR A 354 5.02 -13.18 15.48
C THR A 354 5.99 -12.55 16.47
N LYS A 355 6.95 -11.74 15.99
CA LYS A 355 7.92 -11.07 16.86
C LYS A 355 7.27 -10.09 17.83
N ALA A 356 6.23 -9.38 17.38
CA ALA A 356 5.44 -8.50 18.25
C ALA A 356 4.64 -9.28 19.31
N ALA A 357 4.13 -10.48 19.00
CA ALA A 357 3.44 -11.30 19.98
C ALA A 357 4.38 -11.78 21.10
N SER A 358 5.54 -12.32 20.75
CA SER A 358 6.51 -12.86 21.72
C SER A 358 7.13 -11.78 22.62
N SER A 359 7.22 -10.53 22.17
CA SER A 359 7.75 -9.43 23.00
C SER A 359 6.77 -8.98 24.08
N MET A 360 5.45 -9.08 23.85
CA MET A 360 4.43 -8.71 24.83
C MET A 360 4.26 -9.75 25.94
N ASP A 361 4.38 -11.03 25.61
CA ASP A 361 4.32 -12.12 26.60
C ASP A 361 5.50 -12.05 27.59
N ASN A 362 6.68 -11.63 27.12
CA ASN A 362 7.86 -11.41 27.97
C ASN A 362 7.74 -10.17 28.87
N VAL A 363 6.94 -9.16 28.50
CA VAL A 363 6.68 -7.99 29.35
C VAL A 363 5.68 -8.34 30.45
N HIS A 364 4.70 -9.20 30.17
CA HIS A 364 3.76 -9.68 31.19
C HIS A 364 4.41 -10.61 32.22
N ASN A 365 5.35 -11.48 31.80
CA ASN A 365 6.08 -12.37 32.72
C ASN A 365 7.14 -11.69 33.58
N ASN A 366 7.54 -10.45 33.27
CA ASN A 366 8.47 -9.66 34.09
C ASN A 366 7.77 -8.68 35.05
N MET A 367 6.42 -8.65 35.06
CA MET A 367 5.61 -7.85 35.98
C MET A 367 4.82 -8.68 37.01
N THR A 368 5.06 -9.98 37.07
CA THR A 368 4.59 -10.91 38.11
C THR A 368 5.77 -11.45 38.88
#